data_AF-A0A6M1T1G8-F1
#
_entry.id   AF-A0A6M1T1G8-F1
#
_cell.length_a   1.000
_cell.length_b   1.000
_cell.length_c   1.000
_cell.angle_alpha   90.00
_cell.angle_beta   90.00
_cell.angle_gamma   90.00
#
_symmetry.space_group_name_H-M   'P 1'
#
loop_
_entity.id
_entity.type
_entity.pdbx_description
1 polymer ?
#
loop_
_entity_poly.entity_id
_entity_poly.type
_entity_poly.pdbx_seq_one_letter_code
_entity_poly.pdbx_strand_id
1 'polypeptide(L)'
;MNDTKKEVKWYEPLPGDEEKGEVHDEKVKRSTVGPEEKEEAGVNLKKFTSEFDYWLHAIAVEMGREDRPDIAFQALRSVLHTIRDRSTPSEVFDLSAQLPLMVRGVFFEGYNLKDKPEKLDADEFLETIEMGFFGNTSIDAEVALQAVLKLLYQKISEGEMEDIYSGMPKDIKELWRNSLKN
;
A
#
# COMPACT_ATOMS: atom_id res chain seq x y z
N MET A 1 0.18 -10.42 -29.55
CA MET A 1 0.05 -10.64 -28.09
C MET A 1 -0.44 -9.33 -27.52
N ASN A 2 -1.67 -9.31 -26.98
CA ASN A 2 -2.27 -8.08 -26.47
C ASN A 2 -1.55 -7.68 -25.19
N ASP A 3 -0.85 -6.55 -25.28
CA ASP A 3 -0.36 -5.77 -24.16
C ASP A 3 -1.59 -5.13 -23.50
N THR A 4 -2.23 -5.87 -22.60
CA THR A 4 -3.26 -5.33 -21.70
C THR A 4 -2.55 -4.28 -20.87
N LYS A 5 -2.62 -3.02 -21.30
CA LYS A 5 -2.16 -1.84 -20.56
C LYS A 5 -2.42 -2.08 -19.07
N LYS A 6 -1.36 -2.08 -18.25
CA LYS A 6 -1.44 -2.02 -16.80
C LYS A 6 -2.43 -0.90 -16.45
N GLU A 7 -3.67 -1.27 -16.17
CA GLU A 7 -4.71 -0.29 -15.85
C GLU A 7 -4.42 0.15 -14.44
N VAL A 8 -3.73 1.28 -14.31
CA VAL A 8 -3.46 1.89 -13.02
C VAL A 8 -4.82 2.21 -12.42
N LYS A 9 -5.26 1.41 -11.44
CA LYS A 9 -6.46 1.68 -10.64
C LYS A 9 -6.23 2.94 -9.80
N TRP A 10 -6.29 4.10 -10.45
CA TRP A 10 -6.44 5.35 -9.74
C TRP A 10 -7.85 5.39 -9.20
N TYR A 11 -7.96 5.38 -7.86
CA TYR A 11 -9.10 5.83 -7.08
C TYR A 11 -10.47 5.43 -7.67
N GLU A 12 -11.04 4.32 -7.19
CA GLU A 12 -12.48 4.09 -7.35
C GLU A 12 -13.20 5.18 -6.53
N PRO A 13 -14.04 6.03 -7.14
CA PRO A 13 -14.82 7.03 -6.42
C PRO A 13 -15.60 6.33 -5.31
N LEU A 14 -15.55 6.87 -4.09
CA LEU A 14 -16.37 6.26 -3.05
C LEU A 14 -17.84 6.49 -3.39
N PRO A 15 -18.75 5.57 -2.99
CA PRO A 15 -20.18 5.79 -3.13
C PRO A 15 -20.57 7.19 -2.60
N GLY A 16 -21.04 8.06 -3.50
CA GLY A 16 -21.34 9.48 -3.21
C GLY A 16 -20.42 10.51 -3.88
N ASP A 17 -19.32 10.10 -4.52
CA ASP A 17 -18.40 11.00 -5.26
C ASP A 17 -18.77 11.16 -6.76
N GLU A 18 -19.87 10.56 -7.24
CA GLU A 18 -20.19 10.43 -8.68
C GLU A 18 -20.72 11.72 -9.36
N GLU A 19 -21.03 12.78 -8.62
CA GLU A 19 -21.42 14.05 -9.24
C GLU A 19 -20.36 15.12 -9.02
N LYS A 20 -19.59 15.41 -10.08
CA LYS A 20 -19.35 16.78 -10.59
C LYS A 20 -18.44 16.81 -11.82
N GLY A 21 -19.04 17.18 -12.96
CA GLY A 21 -18.47 18.18 -13.87
C GLY A 21 -17.93 17.67 -15.19
N GLU A 22 -18.79 17.53 -16.19
CA GLU A 22 -18.37 17.71 -17.58
C GLU A 22 -17.89 19.15 -17.77
N VAL A 23 -16.61 19.33 -18.08
CA VAL A 23 -16.04 20.64 -18.41
C VAL A 23 -16.39 20.95 -19.87
N HIS A 24 -17.50 21.63 -20.08
CA HIS A 24 -17.74 22.36 -21.33
C HIS A 24 -17.07 23.74 -21.24
N ASP A 25 -16.16 23.99 -22.16
CA ASP A 25 -15.39 25.23 -22.28
C ASP A 25 -16.31 26.36 -22.79
N GLU A 26 -17.01 27.04 -21.87
CA GLU A 26 -17.75 28.27 -22.18
C GLU A 26 -17.34 29.41 -21.25
N LYS A 27 -16.92 30.51 -21.87
CA LYS A 27 -16.30 31.69 -21.24
C LYS A 27 -17.09 32.18 -20.03
N VAL A 28 -16.48 32.06 -18.85
CA VAL A 28 -17.04 32.47 -17.55
C VAL A 28 -17.32 33.98 -17.52
N LYS A 29 -18.62 34.35 -17.58
CA LYS A 29 -19.09 35.64 -17.06
C LYS A 29 -19.18 35.54 -15.54
N ARG A 30 -18.39 36.35 -14.83
CA ARG A 30 -18.44 36.45 -13.36
C ARG A 30 -19.82 36.96 -12.93
N SER A 31 -20.61 36.10 -12.29
CA SER A 31 -21.87 36.48 -11.63
C SER A 31 -21.61 36.78 -10.16
N THR A 32 -22.16 37.90 -9.71
CA THR A 32 -22.20 38.40 -8.34
C THR A 32 -23.33 37.70 -7.56
N VAL A 33 -22.99 36.79 -6.65
CA VAL A 33 -23.93 36.27 -5.64
C VAL A 33 -23.25 36.31 -4.27
N GLY A 34 -23.97 36.80 -3.26
CA GLY A 34 -23.50 37.12 -1.91
C GLY A 34 -23.18 35.90 -1.03
N PRO A 35 -22.78 36.14 0.25
CA PRO A 35 -22.16 35.16 1.12
C PRO A 35 -23.22 34.27 1.78
N GLU A 36 -23.83 33.39 1.01
CA GLU A 36 -24.37 32.15 1.58
C GLU A 36 -23.32 31.07 1.37
N GLU A 37 -22.89 30.49 2.49
CA GLU A 37 -21.83 29.50 2.62
C GLU A 37 -21.95 28.42 1.56
N LYS A 38 -21.17 28.55 0.48
CA LYS A 38 -20.68 27.37 -0.22
C LYS A 38 -19.82 26.67 0.81
N GLU A 39 -20.34 25.61 1.43
CA GLU A 39 -19.53 24.64 2.16
C GLU A 39 -18.36 24.30 1.23
N GLU A 40 -17.19 24.86 1.54
CA GLU A 40 -16.02 24.75 0.69
C GLU A 40 -15.81 23.26 0.47
N ALA A 41 -15.58 22.85 -0.78
CA ALA A 41 -15.20 21.48 -1.12
C ALA A 41 -13.80 21.20 -0.53
N GLY A 42 -13.74 21.10 0.80
CA GLY A 42 -12.55 20.87 1.59
C GLY A 42 -12.19 19.40 1.51
N VAL A 43 -10.89 19.14 1.43
CA VAL A 43 -10.37 17.77 1.43
C VAL A 43 -10.77 17.08 2.74
N ASN A 44 -11.55 16.00 2.65
CA ASN A 44 -11.93 15.22 3.82
C ASN A 44 -10.79 14.28 4.23
N LEU A 45 -9.86 14.78 5.04
CA LEU A 45 -8.72 14.01 5.53
C LEU A 45 -9.11 12.75 6.33
N LYS A 46 -10.29 12.75 6.98
CA LYS A 46 -10.76 11.62 7.79
C LYS A 46 -10.96 10.36 6.95
N LYS A 47 -11.30 10.51 5.68
CA LYS A 47 -11.47 9.39 4.75
C LYS A 47 -10.16 8.61 4.56
N PHE A 48 -9.03 9.31 4.39
CA PHE A 48 -7.73 8.67 4.23
C PHE A 48 -7.26 7.96 5.50
N THR A 49 -7.57 8.53 6.67
CA THR A 49 -7.27 7.87 7.95
C THR A 49 -8.15 6.65 8.16
N SER A 50 -9.44 6.69 7.80
CA SER A 50 -10.33 5.52 7.93
C SER A 50 -9.94 4.36 7.00
N GLU A 51 -9.49 4.65 5.77
CA GLU A 51 -8.96 3.61 4.89
C GLU A 51 -7.68 2.99 5.48
N PHE A 52 -6.80 3.81 6.05
CA PHE A 52 -5.60 3.33 6.73
C PHE A 52 -5.94 2.46 7.94
N ASP A 53 -6.88 2.89 8.78
CA ASP A 53 -7.36 2.12 9.93
C ASP A 53 -7.93 0.75 9.50
N TYR A 54 -8.65 0.72 8.38
CA TYR A 54 -9.14 -0.54 7.80
C TYR A 54 -8.00 -1.48 7.41
N TRP A 55 -6.94 -0.96 6.75
CA TRP A 55 -5.77 -1.77 6.40
C TRP A 55 -5.08 -2.34 7.64
N LEU A 56 -4.89 -1.52 8.68
CA LEU A 56 -4.30 -1.97 9.94
C LEU A 56 -5.17 -3.03 10.62
N HIS A 57 -6.49 -2.82 10.65
CA HIS A 57 -7.40 -3.80 11.22
C HIS A 57 -7.38 -5.14 10.46
N ALA A 58 -7.36 -5.11 9.12
CA ALA A 58 -7.29 -6.33 8.32
C ALA A 58 -6.01 -7.14 8.60
N ILE A 59 -4.86 -6.46 8.72
CA ILE A 59 -3.59 -7.10 9.09
C ILE A 59 -3.66 -7.64 10.53
N ALA A 60 -4.22 -6.86 11.47
CA ALA A 60 -4.36 -7.27 12.86
C ALA A 60 -5.22 -8.55 13.00
N VAL A 61 -6.34 -8.62 12.29
CA VAL A 61 -7.23 -9.80 12.23
C VAL A 61 -6.46 -11.01 11.72
N GLU A 62 -5.74 -10.87 10.60
CA GLU A 62 -5.01 -11.98 9.98
C GLU A 62 -3.89 -12.52 10.89
N MET A 63 -3.27 -11.66 11.70
CA MET A 63 -2.28 -12.06 12.70
C MET A 63 -2.88 -12.57 14.03
N GLY A 64 -4.21 -12.55 14.19
CA GLY A 64 -4.87 -12.88 15.47
C GLY A 64 -4.60 -11.88 16.60
N ARG A 65 -4.41 -10.60 16.26
CA ARG A 65 -4.01 -9.49 17.14
C ARG A 65 -4.91 -8.26 16.97
N GLU A 66 -6.22 -8.46 16.89
CA GLU A 66 -7.22 -7.41 16.63
C GLU A 66 -7.15 -6.22 17.60
N ASP A 67 -6.71 -6.47 18.83
CA ASP A 67 -6.53 -5.48 19.90
C ASP A 67 -5.22 -4.70 19.81
N ARG A 68 -4.35 -5.00 18.84
CA ARG A 68 -3.00 -4.45 18.69
C ARG A 68 -2.76 -3.80 17.32
N PRO A 69 -3.46 -2.69 17.01
CA PRO A 69 -3.25 -1.95 15.76
C PRO A 69 -1.82 -1.40 15.64
N ASP A 70 -1.13 -1.19 16.76
CA ASP A 70 0.28 -0.79 16.80
C ASP A 70 1.23 -1.88 16.25
N ILE A 71 0.92 -3.16 16.48
CA ILE A 71 1.68 -4.28 15.91
C ILE A 71 1.37 -4.41 14.42
N ALA A 72 0.11 -4.25 14.02
CA ALA A 72 -0.29 -4.28 12.61
C ALA A 72 0.39 -3.16 11.79
N PHE A 73 0.52 -1.96 12.37
CA PHE A 73 1.28 -0.87 11.75
C PHE A 73 2.75 -1.25 11.54
N GLN A 74 3.39 -1.83 12.55
CA GLN A 74 4.78 -2.28 12.45
C GLN A 74 4.95 -3.38 11.41
N ALA A 75 4.03 -4.34 11.33
CA ALA A 75 4.02 -5.38 10.30
C ALA A 75 3.88 -4.77 8.89
N LEU A 76 2.88 -3.90 8.67
CA LEU A 76 2.66 -3.21 7.40
C LEU A 76 3.92 -2.47 6.97
N ARG A 77 4.49 -1.65 7.87
CA ARG A 77 5.67 -0.85 7.60
C ARG A 77 6.88 -1.72 7.26
N SER A 78 7.20 -2.70 8.09
CA SER A 78 8.41 -3.51 7.96
C SER A 78 8.38 -4.38 6.70
N VAL A 79 7.25 -5.01 6.40
CA VAL A 79 7.08 -5.81 5.18
C VAL A 79 7.15 -4.92 3.94
N LEU A 80 6.44 -3.79 3.94
CA LEU A 80 6.45 -2.86 2.81
C LEU A 80 7.84 -2.28 2.54
N HIS A 81 8.59 -1.92 3.58
CA HIS A 81 9.96 -1.43 3.45
C HIS A 81 10.90 -2.51 2.92
N THR A 82 10.76 -3.75 3.39
CA THR A 82 11.60 -4.88 2.94
C THR A 82 11.33 -5.20 1.48
N ILE A 83 10.05 -5.24 1.05
CA ILE A 83 9.69 -5.40 -0.36
C ILE A 83 10.25 -4.25 -1.20
N ARG A 84 10.03 -3.00 -0.76
CA ARG A 84 10.52 -1.79 -1.45
C ARG A 84 12.02 -1.84 -1.69
N ASP A 85 12.77 -2.14 -0.64
CA ASP A 85 14.23 -2.12 -0.67
C ASP A 85 14.80 -3.29 -1.47
N ARG A 86 14.06 -4.41 -1.56
CA ARG A 86 14.40 -5.55 -2.41
C ARG A 86 14.01 -5.34 -3.88
N SER A 87 13.09 -4.43 -4.18
CA SER A 87 12.61 -4.12 -5.53
C SER A 87 13.48 -3.10 -6.26
N THR A 88 13.41 -3.10 -7.59
CA THR A 88 14.03 -2.07 -8.42
C THR A 88 13.33 -0.72 -8.25
N PRO A 89 14.00 0.42 -8.51
CA PRO A 89 13.35 1.72 -8.42
C PRO A 89 12.09 1.87 -9.28
N SER A 90 12.03 1.23 -10.46
CA SER A 90 10.85 1.28 -11.32
C SER A 90 9.66 0.57 -10.69
N GLU A 91 9.87 -0.65 -10.21
CA GLU A 91 8.86 -1.45 -9.48
C GLU A 91 8.36 -0.73 -8.23
N VAL A 92 9.24 -0.04 -7.50
CA VAL A 92 8.86 0.77 -6.33
C VAL A 92 7.85 1.87 -6.72
N PHE A 93 8.05 2.56 -7.85
CA PHE A 93 7.12 3.59 -8.30
C PHE A 93 5.80 2.99 -8.80
N ASP A 94 5.85 1.90 -9.56
CA ASP A 94 4.65 1.20 -10.06
C ASP A 94 3.79 0.71 -8.88
N LEU A 95 4.39 0.04 -7.89
CA LEU A 95 3.70 -0.42 -6.68
C LEU A 95 3.10 0.76 -5.91
N SER A 96 3.86 1.85 -5.75
CA SER A 96 3.39 3.01 -5.00
C SER A 96 2.14 3.66 -5.58
N ALA A 97 1.95 3.57 -6.91
CA ALA A 97 0.78 4.10 -7.59
C ALA A 97 -0.51 3.35 -7.19
N GLN A 98 -0.39 2.09 -6.75
CA GLN A 98 -1.50 1.26 -6.28
C GLN A 98 -1.80 1.43 -4.78
N LEU A 99 -0.91 2.07 -4.01
CA LEU A 99 -1.10 2.23 -2.57
C LEU A 99 -2.01 3.43 -2.22
N PRO A 100 -2.91 3.31 -1.23
CA PRO A 100 -3.62 4.44 -0.65
C PRO A 100 -2.68 5.50 -0.08
N LEU A 101 -3.17 6.74 0.06
CA LEU A 101 -2.33 7.90 0.42
C LEU A 101 -1.48 7.68 1.68
N MET A 102 -2.10 7.21 2.78
CA MET A 102 -1.39 7.00 4.06
C MET A 102 -0.41 5.84 3.97
N VAL A 103 -0.80 4.74 3.32
CA VAL A 103 0.06 3.56 3.10
C VAL A 103 1.26 3.93 2.23
N ARG A 104 1.06 4.76 1.21
CA ARG A 104 2.14 5.30 0.36
C ARG A 104 3.10 6.19 1.15
N GLY A 105 2.58 6.98 2.08
CA GLY A 105 3.39 7.76 3.02
C GLY A 105 4.30 6.86 3.87
N VAL A 106 3.75 5.78 4.43
CA VAL A 106 4.53 4.75 5.14
C VAL A 106 5.55 4.11 4.20
N PHE A 107 5.14 3.70 3.00
CA PHE A 107 5.99 3.04 2.02
C PHE A 107 7.23 3.85 1.65
N PHE A 108 7.12 5.18 1.49
CA PHE A 108 8.26 6.03 1.18
C PHE A 108 9.01 6.59 2.39
N GLU A 109 8.51 6.36 3.61
CA GLU A 109 9.19 6.80 4.83
C GLU A 109 10.63 6.26 4.87
N GLY A 110 11.59 7.18 4.99
CA GLY A 110 13.02 6.85 5.12
C GLY A 110 13.65 6.21 3.89
N TYR A 111 12.98 6.21 2.73
CA TYR A 111 13.51 5.54 1.54
C TYR A 111 14.83 6.16 1.05
N ASN A 112 15.82 5.29 0.81
CA ASN A 112 17.09 5.65 0.21
C ASN A 112 17.32 4.80 -1.05
N LEU A 113 17.38 5.47 -2.20
CA LEU A 113 17.59 4.84 -3.51
C LEU A 113 19.01 4.26 -3.70
N LYS A 114 19.96 4.64 -2.85
CA LYS A 114 21.34 4.19 -2.98
C LYS A 114 21.42 2.67 -2.74
N ASP A 115 22.19 2.00 -3.59
CA ASP A 115 22.48 0.56 -3.48
C ASP A 115 21.23 -0.35 -3.58
N LYS A 116 20.16 0.12 -4.23
CA LYS A 116 18.94 -0.66 -4.50
C LYS A 116 18.92 -1.23 -5.94
N PRO A 117 18.33 -2.43 -6.18
CA PRO A 117 17.72 -3.33 -5.20
C PRO A 117 18.75 -3.95 -4.25
N GLU A 118 18.37 -4.04 -2.98
CA GLU A 118 19.16 -4.71 -1.95
C GLU A 118 19.26 -6.21 -2.27
N LYS A 119 20.40 -6.82 -1.94
CA LYS A 119 20.62 -8.24 -2.15
C LYS A 119 20.39 -8.95 -0.84
N LEU A 120 19.18 -9.47 -0.68
CA LEU A 120 18.77 -10.31 0.45
C LEU A 120 18.49 -11.72 -0.08
N ASP A 121 18.92 -12.73 0.68
CA ASP A 121 18.34 -14.07 0.64
C ASP A 121 17.04 -14.14 1.47
N ALA A 122 16.39 -15.31 1.49
CA ALA A 122 15.12 -15.48 2.21
C ALA A 122 15.23 -15.29 3.73
N ASP A 123 16.34 -15.68 4.35
CA ASP A 123 16.53 -15.56 5.79
C ASP A 123 16.81 -14.10 6.15
N GLU A 124 17.68 -13.42 5.39
CA GLU A 124 17.96 -11.99 5.52
C GLU A 124 16.69 -11.14 5.28
N PHE A 125 15.80 -11.58 4.37
CA PHE A 125 14.52 -10.93 4.11
C PHE A 125 13.60 -10.98 5.34
N LEU A 126 13.48 -12.13 5.99
CA LEU A 126 12.70 -12.28 7.23
C LEU A 126 13.35 -11.55 8.41
N GLU A 127 14.68 -11.62 8.54
CA GLU A 127 15.41 -10.88 9.58
C GLU A 127 15.19 -9.37 9.44
N THR A 128 15.20 -8.84 8.20
CA THR A 128 14.91 -7.42 7.93
C THR A 128 13.49 -7.04 8.38
N ILE A 129 12.51 -7.92 8.16
CA ILE A 129 11.13 -7.70 8.63
C ILE A 129 11.11 -7.70 10.17
N GLU A 130 11.76 -8.68 10.80
CA GLU A 130 11.80 -8.83 12.26
C GLU A 130 12.46 -7.62 12.94
N MET A 131 13.57 -7.13 12.39
CA MET A 131 14.28 -5.94 12.88
C MET A 131 13.45 -4.65 12.80
N GLY A 132 12.40 -4.63 11.97
CA GLY A 132 11.48 -3.50 11.86
C GLY A 132 10.49 -3.39 13.03
N PHE A 133 10.38 -4.43 13.86
CA PHE A 133 9.55 -4.42 15.07
C PHE A 133 10.30 -3.82 16.27
N PHE A 134 9.55 -3.11 17.11
CA PHE A 134 10.04 -2.53 18.35
C PHE A 134 9.24 -3.05 19.55
N GLY A 135 9.97 -3.42 20.60
CA GLY A 135 9.39 -4.03 21.79
C GLY A 135 9.04 -5.51 21.58
N ASN A 136 8.38 -6.11 22.57
CA ASN A 136 7.95 -7.50 22.48
C ASN A 136 6.58 -7.60 21.81
N THR A 137 6.54 -8.00 20.55
CA THR A 137 5.31 -8.16 19.76
C THR A 137 4.75 -9.58 19.81
N SER A 138 5.58 -10.59 20.08
CA SER A 138 5.22 -12.01 19.99
C SER A 138 4.55 -12.37 18.65
N ILE A 139 5.04 -11.76 17.55
CA ILE A 139 4.64 -12.03 16.17
C ILE A 139 5.89 -12.36 15.38
N ASP A 140 5.86 -13.52 14.71
CA ASP A 140 6.94 -13.98 13.85
C ASP A 140 6.91 -13.21 12.51
N ALA A 141 8.09 -12.97 11.93
CA ALA A 141 8.21 -12.27 10.65
C ALA A 141 7.42 -12.95 9.51
N GLU A 142 7.33 -14.28 9.49
CA GLU A 142 6.53 -15.02 8.51
C GLU A 142 5.03 -14.73 8.62
N VAL A 143 4.50 -14.61 9.85
CA VAL A 143 3.09 -14.28 10.10
C VAL A 143 2.80 -12.86 9.65
N ALA A 144 3.71 -11.91 9.94
CA ALA A 144 3.61 -10.55 9.46
C ALA A 144 3.65 -10.46 7.92
N LEU A 145 4.59 -11.19 7.30
CA LEU A 145 4.72 -11.28 5.85
C LEU A 145 3.43 -11.83 5.22
N GLN A 146 2.94 -12.97 5.71
CA GLN A 146 1.70 -13.58 5.24
C GLN A 146 0.53 -12.60 5.34
N ALA A 147 0.35 -11.94 6.48
CA ALA A 147 -0.78 -11.05 6.70
C ALA A 147 -0.78 -9.85 5.75
N VAL A 148 0.39 -9.23 5.57
CA VAL A 148 0.55 -8.09 4.66
C VAL A 148 0.38 -8.54 3.21
N LEU A 149 1.00 -9.66 2.80
CA LEU A 149 0.86 -10.18 1.44
C LEU A 149 -0.61 -10.48 1.10
N LYS A 150 -1.35 -11.17 1.98
CA LYS A 150 -2.78 -11.45 1.78
C LYS A 150 -3.57 -10.17 1.55
N LEU A 151 -3.31 -9.11 2.33
CA LEU A 151 -3.96 -7.81 2.11
C LEU A 151 -3.55 -7.16 0.79
N LEU A 152 -2.26 -7.20 0.42
CA LEU A 152 -1.79 -6.62 -0.84
C LEU A 152 -2.44 -7.31 -2.05
N TYR A 153 -2.53 -8.65 -2.08
CA TYR A 153 -3.23 -9.36 -3.15
C TYR A 153 -4.74 -9.06 -3.23
N GLN A 154 -5.35 -8.59 -2.14
CA GLN A 154 -6.75 -8.16 -2.14
C GLN A 154 -6.94 -6.72 -2.62
N LYS A 155 -5.94 -5.85 -2.43
CA LYS A 155 -6.06 -4.40 -2.63
C LYS A 155 -5.34 -3.88 -3.87
N ILE A 156 -4.31 -4.58 -4.31
CA ILE A 156 -3.46 -4.22 -5.44
C ILE A 156 -3.83 -5.11 -6.63
N SER A 157 -3.68 -4.57 -7.84
CA SER A 157 -3.94 -5.35 -9.05
C SER A 157 -3.07 -6.61 -9.12
N GLU A 158 -3.63 -7.71 -9.65
CA GLU A 158 -2.93 -8.98 -9.81
C GLU A 158 -1.65 -8.83 -10.64
N GLY A 159 -1.70 -8.04 -11.72
CA GLY A 159 -0.55 -7.81 -12.58
C GLY A 159 0.60 -7.11 -11.85
N GLU A 160 0.31 -6.11 -11.02
CA GLU A 160 1.35 -5.43 -10.24
C GLU A 160 1.95 -6.35 -9.16
N MET A 161 1.12 -7.16 -8.50
CA MET A 161 1.62 -8.15 -7.54
C MET A 161 2.50 -9.21 -8.20
N GLU A 162 2.12 -9.66 -9.41
CA GLU A 162 2.94 -10.60 -10.18
C GLU A 162 4.25 -9.97 -10.64
N ASP A 163 4.25 -8.71 -11.05
CA ASP A 163 5.48 -8.03 -11.46
C ASP A 163 6.48 -7.93 -10.30
N ILE A 164 6.04 -7.46 -9.12
CA ILE A 164 6.86 -7.42 -7.90
C ILE A 164 7.36 -8.83 -7.54
N TYR A 165 6.46 -9.81 -7.52
CA TYR A 165 6.81 -11.19 -7.23
C TYR A 165 7.83 -11.74 -8.24
N SER A 166 7.69 -11.44 -9.53
CA SER A 166 8.57 -11.90 -10.59
C SER A 166 9.97 -11.28 -10.52
N GLY A 167 10.10 -10.06 -9.96
CA GLY A 167 11.37 -9.39 -9.68
C GLY A 167 12.17 -10.03 -8.53
N MET A 168 11.51 -10.81 -7.66
CA MET A 168 12.16 -11.42 -6.51
C MET A 168 13.09 -12.61 -6.88
N PRO A 169 14.16 -12.84 -6.09
CA PRO A 169 14.95 -14.08 -6.11
C PRO A 169 14.14 -15.35 -5.90
N LYS A 170 14.72 -16.49 -6.30
CA LYS A 170 14.03 -17.78 -6.28
C LYS A 170 13.62 -18.23 -4.86
N ASP A 171 14.48 -18.04 -3.89
CA ASP A 171 14.27 -18.33 -2.47
C ASP A 171 13.20 -17.42 -1.85
N ILE A 172 13.25 -16.11 -2.10
CA ILE A 172 12.20 -15.17 -1.65
C ILE A 172 10.84 -15.52 -2.31
N LYS A 173 10.83 -15.91 -3.59
CA LYS A 173 9.61 -16.41 -4.26
C LYS A 173 9.05 -17.68 -3.63
N GLU A 174 9.90 -18.54 -3.09
CA GLU A 174 9.48 -19.75 -2.39
C GLU A 174 8.88 -19.42 -1.03
N LEU A 175 9.56 -18.59 -0.24
CA LEU A 175 9.06 -18.03 1.02
C LEU A 175 7.69 -17.36 0.85
N TRP A 176 7.57 -16.47 -0.14
CA TRP A 176 6.34 -15.75 -0.46
C TRP A 176 5.19 -16.70 -0.81
N ARG A 177 5.44 -17.70 -1.66
CA ARG A 177 4.44 -18.73 -2.02
C ARG A 177 4.03 -19.57 -0.82
N ASN A 178 4.96 -19.91 0.06
CA ASN A 178 4.66 -20.70 1.25
C ASN A 178 3.82 -19.90 2.25
N SER A 179 4.09 -18.60 2.39
CA SER A 179 3.31 -17.69 3.23
C SER A 179 1.84 -17.63 2.82
N LEU A 180 1.52 -17.72 1.52
CA LEU A 180 0.14 -17.63 1.01
C LEU A 180 -0.64 -18.96 0.99
N LYS A 181 0.01 -20.10 1.20
CA LYS A 181 -0.63 -21.43 1.18
C LYS A 181 -1.29 -21.83 2.49
N ASN A 182 -0.98 -21.11 3.57
CA ASN A 182 -1.42 -21.41 4.93
C ASN A 182 -2.61 -20.53 5.35
#